data_AF-A0A7C5ZLU7-F1
#
_entry.id   AF-A0A7C5ZLU7-F1
#
_cell.length_a   1.000
_cell.length_b   1.000
_cell.length_c   1.000
_cell.angle_alpha   90.00
_cell.angle_beta   90.00
_cell.angle_gamma   90.00
#
_symmetry.space_group_name_H-M   'P 1'
#
loop_
_entity.id
_entity.type
_entity.pdbx_description
1 polymer ?
#
loop_
_entity_poly.entity_id
_entity_poly.type
_entity_poly.pdbx_seq_one_letter_code
_entity_poly.pdbx_strand_id
1 'polypeptide(L)'
;MLGALGLREPLWARPALDLAVRRPARRFALQVLAFDDIVGQKGLSAAASWLLGQYAPAWTACGQSCVPRDGPALIVSNHPGLFDTLILFAAIDRADLLVIAADRPFLRALPNVSRCVLYVAEDAGAQLGLVRATARHLRQGGAILTFPGGKIEPDPALQAGAVDALSGWSESLGLFVRLAPNTPVIPAIVSGVLAKGAQHHPLTRIRRRQRDREWLGAMLQLMAPSRWPVAPRVDFGRPVMTTSLGASPVGSTRWHLQVAQNAPAEVRAAVLVEACRLIEACQAPGGGVFVRRQFTAGSADLAGPPR
;
A
#
# COMPACT_ATOMS: atom_id res chain seq x y z
N MET A 1 18.25 5.53 -9.35
CA MET A 1 18.72 5.13 -8.00
C MET A 1 19.58 6.20 -7.33
N LEU A 2 20.60 6.77 -7.97
CA LEU A 2 21.45 7.79 -7.32
C LEU A 2 20.73 9.10 -6.95
N GLY A 3 19.79 9.57 -7.79
CA GLY A 3 18.90 10.68 -7.41
C GLY A 3 18.01 10.35 -6.20
N ALA A 4 17.71 9.07 -5.97
CA ALA A 4 16.95 8.57 -4.82
C ALA A 4 17.83 8.43 -3.57
N LEU A 5 19.13 8.12 -3.75
CA LEU A 5 20.17 8.27 -2.74
C LEU A 5 20.51 9.75 -2.49
N GLY A 6 20.07 10.66 -3.39
CA GLY A 6 20.06 12.13 -3.36
C GLY A 6 21.31 12.78 -2.81
N LEU A 7 22.42 12.10 -2.98
CA LEU A 7 23.71 12.64 -2.67
C LEU A 7 23.94 13.82 -3.63
N ARG A 8 24.00 15.05 -3.10
CA ARG A 8 24.61 16.19 -3.80
C ARG A 8 26.13 15.97 -3.76
N GLU A 9 26.60 14.91 -4.42
CA GLU A 9 28.03 14.63 -4.49
C GLU A 9 28.69 15.61 -5.45
N PRO A 10 29.93 16.01 -5.16
CA PRO A 10 30.76 16.65 -6.16
C PRO A 10 30.91 15.70 -7.37
N LEU A 11 30.93 16.28 -8.57
CA LEU A 11 30.82 15.56 -9.86
C LEU A 11 31.82 14.40 -10.01
N TRP A 12 32.93 14.45 -9.28
CA TRP A 12 34.01 13.45 -9.31
C TRP A 12 33.69 12.12 -8.60
N ALA A 13 32.79 12.09 -7.61
CA ALA A 13 32.45 10.85 -6.88
C ALA A 13 31.30 10.05 -7.54
N ARG A 14 30.56 10.67 -8.47
CA ARG A 14 29.44 10.06 -9.20
C ARG A 14 29.79 8.75 -9.90
N PRO A 15 30.84 8.65 -10.75
CA PRO A 15 31.11 7.41 -11.50
C PRO A 15 31.40 6.20 -10.60
N ALA A 16 32.05 6.40 -9.45
CA ALA A 16 32.31 5.33 -8.49
C ALA A 16 31.03 4.85 -7.78
N LEU A 17 30.15 5.78 -7.40
CA LEU A 17 28.85 5.47 -6.81
C LEU A 17 27.90 4.83 -7.81
N ASP A 18 27.86 5.32 -9.05
CA ASP A 18 27.18 4.68 -10.19
C ASP A 18 27.61 3.23 -10.34
N LEU A 19 28.90 2.96 -10.32
CA LEU A 19 29.42 1.60 -10.45
C LEU A 19 29.01 0.72 -9.27
N ALA A 20 29.06 1.25 -8.04
CA ALA A 20 28.68 0.53 -6.83
C ALA A 20 27.19 0.15 -6.80
N VAL A 21 26.29 1.03 -7.27
CA VAL A 21 24.84 0.77 -7.28
C VAL A 21 24.37 0.05 -8.55
N ARG A 22 25.16 0.03 -9.63
CA ARG A 22 24.78 -0.53 -10.93
C ARG A 22 24.36 -1.99 -10.84
N ARG A 23 25.13 -2.82 -10.12
CA ARG A 23 24.83 -4.26 -10.00
C ARG A 23 23.51 -4.51 -9.25
N PRO A 24 23.29 -3.96 -8.04
CA PRO A 24 21.99 -4.05 -7.36
C PRO A 24 20.83 -3.47 -8.18
N ALA A 25 21.02 -2.31 -8.82
CA ALA A 25 20.01 -1.68 -9.66
C ALA A 25 19.61 -2.57 -10.83
N ARG A 26 20.59 -3.15 -11.54
CA ARG A 26 20.34 -4.07 -12.65
C ARG A 26 19.65 -5.34 -12.18
N ARG A 27 20.07 -5.91 -11.03
CA ARG A 27 19.40 -7.08 -10.44
C ARG A 27 17.93 -6.77 -10.14
N PHE A 28 17.66 -5.65 -9.49
CA PHE A 28 16.29 -5.23 -9.18
C PHE A 28 15.46 -5.02 -10.46
N ALA A 29 16.01 -4.33 -11.46
CA ALA A 29 15.32 -4.14 -12.74
C ALA A 29 14.97 -5.47 -13.43
N LEU A 30 15.89 -6.44 -13.45
CA LEU A 30 15.62 -7.76 -14.00
C LEU A 30 14.56 -8.52 -13.19
N GLN A 31 14.56 -8.39 -11.86
CA GLN A 31 13.53 -9.00 -11.02
C GLN A 31 12.16 -8.37 -11.25
N VAL A 32 12.08 -7.06 -11.49
CA VAL A 32 10.84 -6.37 -11.83
C VAL A 32 10.32 -6.81 -13.20
N LEU A 33 11.18 -6.99 -14.20
CA LEU A 33 10.77 -7.51 -15.49
C LEU A 33 10.25 -8.95 -15.38
N ALA A 34 10.97 -9.82 -14.66
CA ALA A 34 10.52 -11.17 -14.39
C ALA A 34 9.21 -11.20 -13.57
N PHE A 35 9.02 -10.26 -12.65
CA PHE A 35 7.77 -10.10 -11.92
C PHE A 35 6.62 -9.80 -12.88
N ASP A 36 6.78 -8.82 -13.79
CA ASP A 36 5.76 -8.48 -14.78
C ASP A 36 5.43 -9.67 -15.70
N ASP A 37 6.43 -10.43 -16.16
CA ASP A 37 6.21 -11.64 -16.95
C ASP A 37 5.40 -12.69 -16.18
N ILE A 38 5.68 -12.89 -14.89
CA ILE A 38 4.92 -13.82 -14.04
C ILE A 38 3.49 -13.31 -13.82
N VAL A 39 3.28 -12.00 -13.69
CA VAL A 39 1.91 -11.44 -13.63
C VAL A 39 1.12 -11.80 -14.88
N GLY A 40 1.73 -11.69 -16.06
CA GLY A 40 1.10 -12.06 -17.33
C GLY A 40 0.75 -13.55 -17.45
N GLN A 41 1.55 -14.42 -16.83
CA GLN A 41 1.39 -15.89 -16.94
C GLN A 41 0.54 -16.50 -15.82
N LYS A 42 0.67 -15.98 -14.60
CA LYS A 42 0.17 -16.62 -13.37
C LYS A 42 -0.56 -15.64 -12.42
N GLY A 43 -0.66 -14.36 -12.78
CA GLY A 43 -1.34 -13.35 -11.98
C GLY A 43 -0.50 -12.72 -10.86
N LEU A 44 -1.06 -11.67 -10.24
CA LEU A 44 -0.40 -10.86 -9.21
C LEU A 44 0.07 -11.67 -8.01
N SER A 45 -0.77 -12.57 -7.49
CA SER A 45 -0.48 -13.35 -6.28
C SER A 45 0.75 -14.25 -6.45
N ALA A 46 0.84 -14.96 -7.58
CA ALA A 46 1.98 -15.83 -7.90
C ALA A 46 3.27 -15.02 -8.07
N ALA A 47 3.21 -13.90 -8.79
CA ALA A 47 4.35 -13.00 -8.99
C ALA A 47 4.85 -12.41 -7.65
N ALA A 48 3.92 -12.00 -6.78
CA ALA A 48 4.23 -11.47 -5.47
C ALA A 48 4.86 -12.51 -4.55
N SER A 49 4.31 -13.72 -4.52
CA SER A 49 4.88 -14.83 -3.76
C SER A 49 6.30 -15.16 -4.21
N TRP A 50 6.56 -15.19 -5.51
CA TRP A 50 7.90 -15.39 -6.08
C TRP A 50 8.89 -14.29 -5.68
N LEU A 51 8.47 -13.02 -5.70
CA LEU A 51 9.35 -11.92 -5.36
C LEU A 51 9.59 -11.84 -3.84
N LEU A 52 8.57 -12.08 -3.02
CA LEU A 52 8.70 -12.17 -1.56
C LEU A 52 9.67 -13.29 -1.15
N GLY A 53 9.67 -14.43 -1.83
CA GLY A 53 10.64 -15.51 -1.56
C GLY A 53 12.11 -15.09 -1.69
N GLN A 54 12.40 -14.01 -2.40
CA GLN A 54 13.77 -13.49 -2.58
C GLN A 54 14.14 -12.39 -1.57
N TYR A 55 13.16 -11.69 -1.02
CA TYR A 55 13.36 -10.47 -0.23
C TYR A 55 12.90 -10.60 1.23
N ALA A 56 11.87 -11.40 1.48
CA ALA A 56 11.19 -11.53 2.75
C ALA A 56 10.56 -12.95 2.89
N PRO A 57 11.36 -14.03 2.91
CA PRO A 57 10.84 -15.39 2.90
C PRO A 57 10.05 -15.78 4.16
N ALA A 58 10.18 -15.02 5.25
CA ALA A 58 9.52 -15.27 6.54
C ALA A 58 8.23 -14.44 6.73
N TRP A 59 7.55 -14.06 5.65
CA TRP A 59 6.32 -13.27 5.75
C TRP A 59 5.14 -14.10 6.27
N THR A 60 4.15 -13.44 6.88
CA THR A 60 2.96 -14.10 7.46
C THR A 60 1.67 -13.37 7.10
N ALA A 61 0.58 -14.11 6.93
CA ALA A 61 -0.77 -13.55 6.79
C ALA A 61 -1.71 -14.12 7.85
N CYS A 62 -2.59 -13.28 8.36
CA CYS A 62 -3.61 -13.64 9.33
C CYS A 62 -4.97 -13.10 8.88
N GLY A 63 -6.04 -13.88 9.11
CA GLY A 63 -7.40 -13.47 8.74
C GLY A 63 -7.72 -13.58 7.25
N GLN A 64 -6.95 -14.31 6.45
CA GLN A 64 -7.22 -14.47 5.00
C GLN A 64 -8.62 -15.02 4.70
N SER A 65 -9.18 -15.84 5.60
CA SER A 65 -10.57 -16.31 5.49
C SER A 65 -11.63 -15.21 5.55
N CYS A 66 -11.27 -14.00 6.00
CA CYS A 66 -12.13 -12.82 5.96
C CYS A 66 -12.18 -12.17 4.57
N VAL A 67 -11.24 -12.48 3.67
CA VAL A 67 -11.28 -12.02 2.28
C VAL A 67 -12.17 -12.98 1.49
N PRO A 68 -13.29 -12.52 0.90
CA PRO A 68 -14.13 -13.38 0.07
C PRO A 68 -13.35 -13.87 -1.16
N ARG A 69 -13.37 -15.19 -1.39
CA ARG A 69 -12.75 -15.80 -2.58
C ARG A 69 -13.41 -15.31 -3.87
N ASP A 70 -14.73 -15.17 -3.83
CA ASP A 70 -15.58 -14.74 -4.93
C ASP A 70 -16.50 -13.60 -4.48
N GLY A 71 -17.04 -12.86 -5.45
CA GLY A 71 -17.91 -11.72 -5.18
C GLY A 71 -17.16 -10.45 -4.79
N PRO A 72 -17.87 -9.32 -4.67
CA PRO A 72 -17.26 -8.01 -4.49
C PRO A 72 -16.39 -7.95 -3.23
N ALA A 73 -15.23 -7.32 -3.31
CA ALA A 73 -14.39 -7.08 -2.14
C ALA A 73 -13.62 -5.76 -2.28
N LEU A 74 -13.75 -4.87 -1.29
CA LEU A 74 -12.97 -3.64 -1.20
C LEU A 74 -11.99 -3.75 -0.04
N ILE A 75 -10.73 -4.04 -0.35
CA ILE A 75 -9.65 -4.15 0.63
C ILE A 75 -9.02 -2.76 0.82
N VAL A 76 -8.96 -2.30 2.06
CA VAL A 76 -8.33 -1.03 2.43
C VAL A 76 -7.15 -1.30 3.34
N SER A 77 -5.98 -0.74 3.02
CA SER A 77 -4.75 -0.98 3.80
C SER A 77 -3.98 0.31 4.05
N ASN A 78 -3.19 0.31 5.12
CA ASN A 78 -2.07 1.25 5.24
C ASN A 78 -1.00 0.97 4.18
N HIS A 79 -0.15 1.94 3.89
CA HIS A 79 0.88 1.89 2.85
C HIS A 79 2.29 2.15 3.40
N PRO A 80 2.89 1.24 4.19
CA PRO A 80 4.21 1.45 4.80
C PRO A 80 5.38 1.35 3.80
N GLY A 81 5.11 0.92 2.57
CA GLY A 81 6.05 0.88 1.44
C GLY A 81 6.85 -0.41 1.30
N LEU A 82 7.77 -0.38 0.31
CA LEU A 82 8.72 -1.42 -0.09
C LEU A 82 8.12 -2.78 -0.50
N PHE A 83 7.51 -3.50 0.44
CA PHE A 83 6.99 -4.87 0.25
C PHE A 83 5.50 -5.01 0.59
N ASP A 84 4.84 -3.93 0.97
CA ASP A 84 3.45 -3.94 1.40
C ASP A 84 2.45 -4.41 0.33
N THR A 85 2.57 -3.89 -0.88
CA THR A 85 1.76 -4.32 -2.03
C THR A 85 2.01 -5.79 -2.36
N LEU A 86 3.26 -6.25 -2.28
CA LEU A 86 3.60 -7.65 -2.55
C LEU A 86 2.94 -8.59 -1.53
N ILE A 87 3.07 -8.31 -0.23
CA ILE A 87 2.43 -9.15 0.79
C ILE A 87 0.90 -9.12 0.67
N LEU A 88 0.31 -7.99 0.33
CA LEU A 88 -1.13 -7.90 0.08
C LEU A 88 -1.54 -8.74 -1.14
N PHE A 89 -0.82 -8.67 -2.26
CA PHE A 89 -1.13 -9.47 -3.45
C PHE A 89 -1.03 -10.97 -3.18
N ALA A 90 0.04 -11.40 -2.51
CA ALA A 90 0.24 -12.80 -2.14
C ALA A 90 -0.81 -13.29 -1.13
N ALA A 91 -1.25 -12.44 -0.20
CA ALA A 91 -2.18 -12.84 0.85
C ALA A 91 -3.66 -12.76 0.46
N ILE A 92 -4.04 -11.83 -0.45
CA ILE A 92 -5.40 -11.70 -0.98
C ILE A 92 -5.71 -12.85 -1.93
N ASP A 93 -4.73 -13.26 -2.74
CA ASP A 93 -4.80 -14.42 -3.63
C ASP A 93 -6.06 -14.47 -4.52
N ARG A 94 -6.37 -13.35 -5.18
CA ARG A 94 -7.48 -13.24 -6.14
C ARG A 94 -6.98 -12.91 -7.54
N ALA A 95 -7.46 -13.67 -8.52
CA ALA A 95 -7.11 -13.50 -9.92
C ALA A 95 -7.69 -12.22 -10.54
N ASP A 96 -8.78 -11.71 -9.98
CA ASP A 96 -9.50 -10.51 -10.41
C ASP A 96 -9.16 -9.26 -9.57
N LEU A 97 -8.07 -9.30 -8.80
CA LEU A 97 -7.63 -8.18 -8.00
C LEU A 97 -7.15 -7.03 -8.89
N LEU A 98 -7.77 -5.86 -8.75
CA LEU A 98 -7.26 -4.60 -9.27
C LEU A 98 -6.81 -3.69 -8.13
N VAL A 99 -5.82 -2.83 -8.40
CA VAL A 99 -5.20 -1.96 -7.40
C VAL A 99 -5.36 -0.50 -7.82
N ILE A 100 -5.82 0.35 -6.90
CA ILE A 100 -5.84 1.79 -7.14
C ILE A 100 -4.47 2.36 -6.75
N ALA A 101 -3.77 2.97 -7.71
CA ALA A 101 -2.44 3.54 -7.47
C ALA A 101 -2.21 4.82 -8.27
N ALA A 102 -1.26 5.66 -7.81
CA ALA A 102 -0.86 6.86 -8.53
C ALA A 102 -0.30 6.52 -9.92
N ASP A 103 -0.56 7.37 -10.92
CA ASP A 103 0.05 7.23 -12.24
C ASP A 103 1.56 7.50 -12.17
N ARG A 104 2.34 6.44 -12.38
CA ARG A 104 3.80 6.49 -12.33
C ARG A 104 4.35 5.89 -13.63
N PRO A 105 5.26 6.59 -14.34
CA PRO A 105 5.87 6.07 -15.57
C PRO A 105 6.50 4.68 -15.41
N PHE A 106 7.05 4.41 -14.23
CA PHE A 106 7.59 3.09 -13.89
C PHE A 106 6.53 1.97 -13.97
N LEU A 107 5.33 2.17 -13.43
CA LEU A 107 4.25 1.18 -13.49
C LEU A 107 3.68 1.05 -14.91
N ARG A 108 3.66 2.15 -15.68
CA ARG A 108 3.24 2.14 -17.09
C ARG A 108 4.19 1.34 -17.99
N ALA A 109 5.46 1.23 -17.62
CA ALA A 109 6.45 0.44 -18.34
C ALA A 109 6.31 -1.08 -18.11
N LEU A 110 5.42 -1.53 -17.21
CA LEU A 110 5.18 -2.92 -16.86
C LEU A 110 3.81 -3.34 -17.40
N PRO A 111 3.70 -3.87 -18.63
CA PRO A 111 2.42 -4.02 -19.32
C PRO A 111 1.45 -4.98 -18.63
N ASN A 112 1.94 -6.04 -17.99
CA ASN A 112 1.08 -7.00 -17.31
C ASN A 112 0.58 -6.46 -15.96
N VAL A 113 1.47 -5.81 -15.20
CA VAL A 113 1.11 -5.10 -13.97
C VAL A 113 0.13 -3.97 -14.27
N SER A 114 0.36 -3.20 -15.34
CA SER A 114 -0.46 -2.04 -15.69
C SER A 114 -1.93 -2.42 -15.94
N ARG A 115 -2.20 -3.64 -16.42
CA ARG A 115 -3.56 -4.18 -16.58
C ARG A 115 -4.28 -4.42 -15.26
N CYS A 116 -3.54 -4.61 -14.18
CA CYS A 116 -4.07 -4.80 -12.83
C CYS A 116 -4.18 -3.49 -12.04
N VAL A 117 -3.86 -2.33 -12.64
CA VAL A 117 -3.84 -1.04 -11.96
C VAL A 117 -4.90 -0.09 -12.51
N LEU A 118 -5.71 0.44 -11.60
CA LEU A 118 -6.61 1.56 -11.85
C LEU A 118 -5.88 2.85 -11.45
N TYR A 119 -5.33 3.54 -12.44
CA TYR A 119 -4.51 4.73 -12.19
C TYR A 119 -5.33 5.92 -11.73
N VAL A 120 -4.86 6.54 -10.66
CA VAL A 120 -5.30 7.85 -10.19
C VAL A 120 -4.73 8.91 -11.12
N ALA A 121 -5.62 9.59 -11.83
CA ALA A 121 -5.29 10.73 -12.68
C ALA A 121 -5.34 12.05 -11.91
N GLU A 122 -4.57 13.04 -12.36
CA GLU A 122 -4.51 14.37 -11.74
C GLU A 122 -5.68 15.30 -12.15
N ASP A 123 -6.40 14.97 -13.23
CA ASP A 123 -7.52 15.74 -13.76
C ASP A 123 -8.90 15.20 -13.31
N ALA A 124 -9.86 16.11 -13.11
CA ALA A 124 -11.18 15.79 -12.58
C ALA A 124 -12.01 14.86 -13.50
N GLY A 125 -11.82 14.94 -14.83
CA GLY A 125 -12.53 14.11 -15.81
C GLY A 125 -12.10 12.65 -15.72
N ALA A 126 -10.79 12.38 -15.69
CA ALA A 126 -10.28 11.04 -15.50
C ALA A 126 -10.56 10.49 -14.09
N GLN A 127 -10.70 11.35 -13.08
CA GLN A 127 -11.11 10.94 -11.74
C GLN A 127 -12.52 10.31 -11.72
N LEU A 128 -13.48 10.86 -12.46
CA LEU A 128 -14.81 10.24 -12.62
C LEU A 128 -14.73 8.90 -13.37
N GLY A 129 -13.81 8.80 -14.34
CA GLY A 129 -13.52 7.56 -15.06
C GLY A 129 -13.05 6.45 -14.11
N LEU A 130 -12.09 6.76 -13.23
CA LEU A 130 -11.61 5.86 -12.18
C LEU A 130 -12.76 5.39 -11.28
N VAL A 131 -13.56 6.32 -10.75
CA VAL A 131 -14.68 5.98 -9.85
C VAL A 131 -15.68 5.04 -10.51
N ARG A 132 -16.04 5.30 -11.77
CA ARG A 132 -16.94 4.43 -12.55
C ARG A 132 -16.33 3.06 -12.83
N ALA A 133 -15.03 3.01 -13.17
CA ALA A 133 -14.34 1.75 -13.42
C ALA A 133 -14.26 0.88 -12.16
N THR A 134 -13.89 1.46 -11.02
CA THR A 134 -13.88 0.79 -9.71
C THR A 134 -15.25 0.27 -9.34
N ALA A 135 -16.30 1.12 -9.42
CA ALA A 135 -17.66 0.71 -9.08
C ALA A 135 -18.18 -0.41 -9.99
N ARG A 136 -17.86 -0.37 -11.29
CA ARG A 136 -18.23 -1.43 -12.25
C ARG A 136 -17.54 -2.75 -11.90
N HIS A 137 -16.24 -2.73 -11.61
CA HIS A 137 -15.48 -3.93 -11.24
C HIS A 137 -16.06 -4.56 -9.97
N LEU A 138 -16.31 -3.76 -8.93
CA LEU A 138 -16.95 -4.24 -7.70
C LEU A 138 -18.34 -4.83 -7.98
N ARG A 139 -19.21 -4.15 -8.72
CA ARG A 139 -20.55 -4.67 -9.07
C ARG A 139 -20.52 -5.98 -9.86
N GLN A 140 -19.44 -6.25 -10.61
CA GLN A 140 -19.23 -7.49 -11.34
C GLN A 140 -18.67 -8.61 -10.46
N GLY A 141 -18.48 -8.37 -9.16
CA GLY A 141 -17.92 -9.33 -8.22
C GLY A 141 -16.40 -9.22 -8.06
N GLY A 142 -15.78 -8.17 -8.60
CA GLY A 142 -14.34 -7.95 -8.57
C GLY A 142 -13.77 -7.57 -7.21
N ALA A 143 -12.48 -7.80 -7.00
CA ALA A 143 -11.72 -7.27 -5.85
C ALA A 143 -10.94 -5.99 -6.19
N ILE A 144 -10.97 -5.05 -5.25
CA ILE A 144 -10.20 -3.80 -5.30
C ILE A 144 -9.33 -3.69 -4.07
N LEU A 145 -8.03 -3.44 -4.25
CA LEU A 145 -7.14 -2.96 -3.20
C LEU A 145 -6.93 -1.44 -3.34
N THR A 146 -7.01 -0.71 -2.24
CA THR A 146 -6.70 0.71 -2.19
C THR A 146 -5.97 1.10 -0.90
N PHE A 147 -5.20 2.18 -0.99
CA PHE A 147 -4.45 2.79 0.11
C PHE A 147 -5.00 4.19 0.37
N PRO A 148 -5.97 4.35 1.28
CA PRO A 148 -6.71 5.61 1.41
C PRO A 148 -5.84 6.81 1.82
N GLY A 149 -4.69 6.57 2.46
CA GLY A 149 -3.72 7.60 2.82
C GLY A 149 -3.03 8.28 1.61
N GLY A 150 -2.97 7.62 0.44
CA GLY A 150 -2.41 8.17 -0.80
C GLY A 150 -0.91 8.48 -0.78
N LYS A 151 -0.21 8.16 0.31
CA LYS A 151 1.22 8.39 0.54
C LYS A 151 1.80 7.25 1.36
N ILE A 152 3.13 7.19 1.43
CA ILE A 152 3.81 6.26 2.33
C ILE A 152 3.52 6.65 3.78
N GLU A 153 3.11 5.66 4.57
CA GLU A 153 2.77 5.78 5.99
C GLU A 153 3.85 5.14 6.87
N PRO A 154 3.90 5.46 8.18
CA PRO A 154 4.83 4.82 9.09
C PRO A 154 4.56 3.30 9.22
N ASP A 155 5.61 2.48 9.18
CA ASP A 155 5.51 1.05 9.46
C ASP A 155 5.12 0.82 10.94
N PRO A 156 3.95 0.22 11.23
CA PRO A 156 3.47 -0.01 12.59
C PRO A 156 4.41 -0.82 13.50
N ALA A 157 5.30 -1.63 12.92
CA ALA A 157 6.23 -2.46 13.69
C ALA A 157 7.51 -1.71 14.09
N LEU A 158 7.77 -0.53 13.52
CA LEU A 158 9.05 0.16 13.67
C LEU A 158 8.95 1.66 13.95
N GLN A 159 7.98 2.34 13.36
CA GLN A 159 7.87 3.79 13.37
C GLN A 159 6.65 4.25 14.19
N ALA A 160 6.82 5.35 14.92
CA ALA A 160 5.73 6.01 15.62
C ALA A 160 4.80 6.76 14.65
N GLY A 161 3.59 7.10 15.09
CA GLY A 161 2.62 7.87 14.30
C GLY A 161 1.84 7.05 13.27
N ALA A 162 1.94 5.72 13.30
CA ALA A 162 1.16 4.84 12.42
C ALA A 162 -0.35 5.01 12.63
N VAL A 163 -0.81 5.21 13.87
CA VAL A 163 -2.22 5.50 14.19
C VAL A 163 -2.63 6.87 13.66
N ASP A 164 -1.83 7.91 13.95
CA ASP A 164 -2.13 9.29 13.55
C ASP A 164 -2.20 9.45 12.02
N ALA A 165 -1.42 8.65 11.28
CA ALA A 165 -1.43 8.65 9.82
C ALA A 165 -2.80 8.25 9.24
N LEU A 166 -3.53 7.37 9.95
CA LEU A 166 -4.84 6.87 9.51
C LEU A 166 -5.89 7.97 9.47
N SER A 167 -5.83 8.97 10.38
CA SER A 167 -6.74 10.11 10.36
C SER A 167 -6.67 10.94 9.07
N GLY A 168 -5.62 10.76 8.26
CA GLY A 168 -5.48 11.37 6.94
C GLY A 168 -6.15 10.61 5.79
N TRP A 169 -6.80 9.49 6.05
CA TRP A 169 -7.40 8.63 5.02
C TRP A 169 -8.53 9.32 4.27
N SER A 170 -8.57 9.10 2.95
CA SER A 170 -9.51 9.75 2.05
C SER A 170 -10.95 9.26 2.20
N GLU A 171 -11.90 10.20 2.19
CA GLU A 171 -13.35 9.95 2.12
C GLU A 171 -13.81 9.29 0.80
N SER A 172 -12.94 9.22 -0.21
CA SER A 172 -13.25 8.53 -1.48
C SER A 172 -13.65 7.07 -1.31
N LEU A 173 -13.25 6.44 -0.20
CA LEU A 173 -13.69 5.11 0.19
C LEU A 173 -15.21 5.00 0.16
N GLY A 174 -15.91 5.97 0.75
CA GLY A 174 -17.36 5.94 0.80
C GLY A 174 -18.06 6.23 -0.53
N LEU A 175 -17.37 6.82 -1.51
CA LEU A 175 -17.89 6.92 -2.89
C LEU A 175 -18.00 5.54 -3.54
N PHE A 176 -16.97 4.70 -3.41
CA PHE A 176 -17.00 3.34 -3.96
C PHE A 176 -18.08 2.50 -3.31
N VAL A 177 -18.18 2.61 -1.99
CA VAL A 177 -19.16 1.92 -1.17
C VAL A 177 -20.58 2.36 -1.52
N ARG A 178 -20.84 3.66 -1.72
CA ARG A 178 -22.15 4.16 -2.16
C ARG A 178 -22.53 3.67 -3.56
N LEU A 179 -21.54 3.57 -4.46
CA LEU A 179 -21.78 3.09 -5.82
C LEU A 179 -21.89 1.56 -5.88
N ALA A 180 -21.30 0.82 -4.96
CA ALA A 180 -21.40 -0.64 -4.90
C ALA A 180 -21.81 -1.08 -3.47
N PRO A 181 -23.06 -0.84 -3.05
CA PRO A 181 -23.50 -0.96 -1.66
C PRO A 181 -23.37 -2.35 -1.07
N ASN A 182 -23.44 -3.40 -1.91
CA ASN A 182 -23.29 -4.79 -1.49
C ASN A 182 -21.82 -5.24 -1.36
N THR A 183 -20.86 -4.32 -1.45
CA THR A 183 -19.43 -4.62 -1.36
C THR A 183 -18.99 -4.64 0.11
N PRO A 184 -18.52 -5.77 0.65
CA PRO A 184 -17.82 -5.79 1.92
C PRO A 184 -16.53 -4.97 1.84
N VAL A 185 -16.31 -4.14 2.85
CA VAL A 185 -15.02 -3.47 3.07
C VAL A 185 -14.19 -4.31 4.03
N ILE A 186 -13.01 -4.74 3.60
CA ILE A 186 -12.09 -5.56 4.39
C ILE A 186 -10.91 -4.68 4.80
N PRO A 187 -10.81 -4.27 6.07
CA PRO A 187 -9.63 -3.58 6.55
C PRO A 187 -8.45 -4.57 6.59
N ALA A 188 -7.30 -4.13 6.13
CA ALA A 188 -6.04 -4.83 6.22
C ALA A 188 -4.99 -3.91 6.85
N ILE A 189 -4.05 -4.49 7.58
CA ILE A 189 -2.86 -3.78 8.04
C ILE A 189 -1.62 -4.55 7.60
N VAL A 190 -0.63 -3.81 7.14
CA VAL A 190 0.70 -4.31 6.86
C VAL A 190 1.67 -3.74 7.88
N SER A 191 2.55 -4.59 8.42
CA SER A 191 3.62 -4.20 9.33
C SER A 191 4.90 -5.02 9.08
N GLY A 192 6.02 -4.53 9.59
CA GLY A 192 7.30 -5.25 9.57
C GLY A 192 7.94 -5.32 8.18
N VAL A 193 7.62 -4.37 7.30
CA VAL A 193 8.21 -4.26 5.96
C VAL A 193 9.58 -3.58 5.99
N LEU A 194 9.89 -2.82 7.05
CA LEU A 194 11.17 -2.12 7.20
C LEU A 194 12.10 -2.81 8.22
N ALA A 195 13.35 -3.01 7.83
CA ALA A 195 14.39 -3.54 8.70
C ALA A 195 14.95 -2.45 9.61
N LYS A 196 14.83 -2.63 10.93
CA LYS A 196 15.40 -1.70 11.94
C LYS A 196 16.86 -1.36 11.67
N GLY A 197 17.68 -2.37 11.32
CA GLY A 197 19.10 -2.18 11.06
C GLY A 197 19.39 -1.30 9.83
N ALA A 198 18.60 -1.44 8.77
CA ALA A 198 18.74 -0.62 7.57
C ALA A 198 18.28 0.83 7.81
N GLN A 199 17.17 1.01 8.53
CA GLN A 199 16.62 2.32 8.87
C GLN A 199 17.54 3.16 9.76
N HIS A 200 18.30 2.50 10.66
CA HIS A 200 19.26 3.16 11.55
C HIS A 200 20.71 3.12 11.03
N HIS A 201 20.94 2.71 9.78
CA HIS A 201 22.29 2.58 9.24
C HIS A 201 23.01 3.95 9.20
N PRO A 202 24.30 4.06 9.54
CA PRO A 202 25.01 5.35 9.59
C PRO A 202 24.92 6.17 8.30
N LEU A 203 24.86 5.52 7.13
CA LEU A 203 24.68 6.19 5.84
C LEU A 203 23.36 6.97 5.73
N THR A 204 22.30 6.58 6.47
CA THR A 204 21.05 7.33 6.46
C THR A 204 21.26 8.75 7.00
N ARG A 205 22.21 8.96 7.92
CA ARG A 205 22.53 10.27 8.53
C ARG A 205 23.10 11.29 7.55
N ILE A 206 23.54 10.86 6.35
CA ILE A 206 23.91 11.78 5.26
C ILE A 206 22.71 12.65 4.86
N ARG A 207 21.48 12.18 5.10
CA ARG A 207 20.25 12.94 4.85
C ARG A 207 19.85 13.76 6.05
N ARG A 208 19.41 15.00 5.78
CA ARG A 208 18.93 15.92 6.82
C ARG A 208 17.47 15.67 7.20
N ARG A 209 16.59 15.46 6.22
CA ARG A 209 15.15 15.24 6.46
C ARG A 209 14.89 13.79 6.84
N GLN A 210 14.02 13.57 7.82
CA GLN A 210 13.66 12.24 8.29
C GLN A 210 13.14 11.33 7.17
N ARG A 211 12.23 11.85 6.33
CA ARG A 211 11.69 11.12 5.16
C ARG A 211 12.78 10.62 4.20
N ASP A 212 13.81 11.43 3.96
CA ASP A 212 14.93 11.07 3.09
C ASP A 212 15.83 10.00 3.73
N ARG A 213 15.96 10.01 5.07
CA ARG A 213 16.67 8.96 5.83
C ARG A 213 15.97 7.63 5.71
N GLU A 214 14.66 7.64 5.87
CA GLU A 214 13.80 6.45 5.82
C GLU A 214 13.79 5.83 4.43
N TRP A 215 13.68 6.69 3.40
CA TRP A 215 13.81 6.28 2.01
C TRP A 215 15.18 5.65 1.71
N LEU A 216 16.26 6.27 2.20
CA LEU A 216 17.62 5.71 2.05
C LEU A 216 17.76 4.37 2.78
N GLY A 217 17.19 4.24 3.99
CA GLY A 217 17.14 2.97 4.72
C GLY A 217 16.42 1.87 3.92
N ALA A 218 15.28 2.19 3.33
CA ALA A 218 14.53 1.27 2.48
C ALA A 218 15.30 0.84 1.23
N MET A 219 16.06 1.77 0.61
CA MET A 219 16.94 1.45 -0.51
C MET A 219 18.11 0.54 -0.11
N LEU A 220 18.73 0.78 1.06
CA LEU A 220 19.79 -0.09 1.58
C LEU A 220 19.28 -1.51 1.84
N GLN A 221 18.06 -1.63 2.36
CA GLN A 221 17.38 -2.91 2.53
C GLN A 221 17.17 -3.63 1.19
N LEU A 222 16.65 -2.92 0.19
CA LEU A 222 16.42 -3.48 -1.15
C LEU A 222 17.72 -3.95 -1.83
N MET A 223 18.83 -3.23 -1.62
CA MET A 223 20.10 -3.56 -2.24
C MET A 223 20.80 -4.76 -1.59
N ALA A 224 20.47 -5.08 -0.33
CA ALA A 224 21.11 -6.15 0.44
C ALA A 224 20.10 -6.90 1.32
N PRO A 225 19.10 -7.61 0.73
CA PRO A 225 18.04 -8.27 1.49
C PRO A 225 18.56 -9.31 2.49
N SER A 226 19.64 -10.02 2.15
CA SER A 226 20.27 -10.99 3.06
C SER A 226 20.90 -10.36 4.30
N ARG A 227 21.30 -9.08 4.23
CA ARG A 227 21.86 -8.32 5.37
C ARG A 227 20.77 -7.74 6.26
N TRP A 228 19.60 -7.49 5.68
CA TRP A 228 18.50 -6.78 6.33
C TRP A 228 17.22 -7.61 6.24
N PRO A 229 17.19 -8.80 6.87
CA PRO A 229 16.02 -9.66 6.83
C PRO A 229 14.83 -8.96 7.49
N VAL A 230 13.66 -9.18 6.91
CA VAL A 230 12.38 -8.73 7.43
C VAL A 230 11.40 -9.89 7.48
N ALA A 231 10.41 -9.78 8.36
CA ALA A 231 9.28 -10.69 8.46
C ALA A 231 7.98 -9.89 8.32
N PRO A 232 7.63 -9.44 7.10
CA PRO A 232 6.43 -8.65 6.88
C PRO A 232 5.19 -9.45 7.27
N ARG A 233 4.20 -8.75 7.79
CA ARG A 233 2.94 -9.34 8.22
C ARG A 233 1.79 -8.58 7.62
N VAL A 234 0.76 -9.31 7.25
CA VAL A 234 -0.56 -8.75 6.94
C VAL A 234 -1.62 -9.35 7.86
N ASP A 235 -2.43 -8.50 8.48
CA ASP A 235 -3.60 -8.91 9.25
C ASP A 235 -4.86 -8.34 8.58
N PHE A 236 -5.76 -9.23 8.17
CA PHE A 236 -7.10 -8.86 7.69
C PHE A 236 -8.10 -8.82 8.85
N GLY A 237 -8.90 -7.77 8.89
CA GLY A 237 -10.03 -7.64 9.79
C GLY A 237 -11.31 -8.24 9.21
N ARG A 238 -12.37 -8.25 10.03
CA ARG A 238 -13.68 -8.75 9.61
C ARG A 238 -14.28 -7.83 8.52
N PRO A 239 -15.00 -8.40 7.53
CA PRO A 239 -15.73 -7.60 6.56
C PRO A 239 -16.74 -6.67 7.22
N VAL A 240 -16.73 -5.41 6.82
CA VAL A 240 -17.71 -4.40 7.22
C VAL A 240 -18.69 -4.19 6.08
N MET A 241 -19.98 -4.40 6.35
CA MET A 241 -21.05 -4.18 5.38
C MET A 241 -21.73 -2.85 5.68
N THR A 242 -22.10 -2.13 4.61
CA THR A 242 -22.86 -0.87 4.72
C THR A 242 -24.21 -1.01 5.39
N THR A 243 -24.90 -2.12 5.11
CA THR A 243 -26.26 -2.39 5.59
C THR A 243 -26.30 -2.73 7.07
N SER A 244 -25.16 -3.09 7.68
CA SER A 244 -25.07 -3.47 9.10
C SER A 244 -24.81 -2.28 10.03
N LEU A 245 -24.47 -1.10 9.50
CA LEU A 245 -24.11 0.10 10.29
C LEU A 245 -25.32 0.93 10.74
N GLY A 246 -26.54 0.56 10.31
CA GLY A 246 -27.81 1.22 10.70
C GLY A 246 -28.33 0.83 12.10
N ALA A 247 -27.69 -0.10 12.80
CA ALA A 247 -28.00 -0.46 14.18
C ALA A 247 -26.94 0.15 15.12
N SER A 248 -27.23 1.32 15.68
CA SER A 248 -26.49 2.04 16.75
C SER A 248 -24.99 1.73 16.94
N PRO A 249 -24.08 2.68 16.62
CA PRO A 249 -22.63 2.48 16.80
C PRO A 249 -22.13 2.51 18.26
N VAL A 250 -23.00 2.73 19.24
CA VAL A 250 -22.62 2.93 20.65
C VAL A 250 -23.34 1.89 21.52
N GLY A 251 -22.94 0.63 21.41
CA GLY A 251 -23.64 -0.41 22.18
C GLY A 251 -23.24 -1.86 21.94
N SER A 252 -22.01 -2.14 21.53
CA SER A 252 -21.48 -3.51 21.63
C SER A 252 -19.95 -3.51 21.57
N THR A 253 -19.34 -2.90 22.58
CA THR A 253 -17.93 -3.10 22.90
C THR A 253 -17.74 -4.51 23.45
N ARG A 254 -17.90 -5.51 22.57
CA ARG A 254 -17.56 -6.91 22.82
C ARG A 254 -16.82 -7.45 21.59
N TRP A 255 -15.78 -6.74 21.18
CA TRP A 255 -14.88 -7.13 20.08
C TRP A 255 -13.49 -7.49 20.61
N HIS A 256 -13.44 -8.26 21.69
CA HIS A 256 -12.19 -8.81 22.21
C HIS A 256 -11.99 -10.28 21.83
N LEU A 257 -10.74 -10.56 21.46
CA LEU A 257 -10.04 -11.84 21.47
C LEU A 257 -10.29 -12.78 20.29
N GLN A 258 -9.52 -12.61 19.23
CA GLN A 258 -8.42 -13.54 18.95
C GLN A 258 -7.47 -13.00 17.89
N VAL A 259 -6.19 -13.36 18.05
CA VAL A 259 -5.05 -13.31 17.12
C VAL A 259 -3.92 -12.34 17.55
N ALA A 260 -2.94 -12.93 18.24
CA ALA A 260 -1.54 -12.53 18.41
C ALA A 260 -0.78 -12.57 17.05
N GLN A 261 0.34 -11.89 16.77
CA GLN A 261 1.31 -11.03 17.45
C GLN A 261 2.10 -10.29 16.34
N ASN A 262 2.58 -9.07 16.60
CA ASN A 262 3.59 -8.27 15.84
C ASN A 262 3.13 -7.04 15.01
N ALA A 263 1.87 -6.63 15.09
CA ALA A 263 1.50 -5.21 14.98
C ALA A 263 0.91 -4.78 16.34
N PRO A 264 1.18 -3.56 16.86
CA PRO A 264 0.58 -3.12 18.12
C PRO A 264 -0.94 -3.24 18.00
N ALA A 265 -1.60 -3.87 18.97
CA ALA A 265 -3.05 -4.10 18.94
C ALA A 265 -3.83 -2.80 18.71
N GLU A 266 -3.29 -1.68 19.17
CA GLU A 266 -3.77 -0.33 18.97
C GLU A 266 -3.86 0.07 17.49
N VAL A 267 -2.86 -0.24 16.65
CA VAL A 267 -2.89 0.14 15.23
C VAL A 267 -3.94 -0.69 14.47
N ARG A 268 -4.09 -1.97 14.83
CA ARG A 268 -5.15 -2.83 14.26
C ARG A 268 -6.54 -2.30 14.58
N ALA A 269 -6.76 -1.90 15.84
CA ALA A 269 -8.00 -1.28 16.26
C ALA A 269 -8.22 0.06 15.54
N ALA A 270 -7.19 0.88 15.39
CA ALA A 270 -7.28 2.18 14.73
C ALA A 270 -7.62 2.08 13.23
N VAL A 271 -7.03 1.12 12.49
CA VAL A 271 -7.38 0.89 11.08
C VAL A 271 -8.85 0.52 10.93
N LEU A 272 -9.34 -0.37 11.80
CA LEU A 272 -10.75 -0.76 11.81
C LEU A 272 -11.66 0.43 12.14
N VAL A 273 -11.34 1.20 13.19
CA VAL A 273 -12.10 2.39 13.61
C VAL A 273 -12.16 3.41 12.48
N GLU A 274 -11.04 3.70 11.83
CA GLU A 274 -10.99 4.69 10.76
C GLU A 274 -11.71 4.21 9.50
N ALA A 275 -11.58 2.93 9.14
CA ALA A 275 -12.35 2.35 8.04
C ALA A 275 -13.86 2.46 8.29
N CYS A 276 -14.31 2.12 9.50
CA CYS A 276 -15.71 2.28 9.90
C CYS A 276 -16.16 3.75 9.86
N ARG A 277 -15.37 4.67 10.42
CA ARG A 277 -15.65 6.12 10.43
C ARG A 277 -15.85 6.66 9.02
N LEU A 278 -15.00 6.27 8.07
CA LEU A 278 -15.09 6.70 6.67
C LEU A 278 -16.33 6.12 5.97
N ILE A 279 -16.71 4.90 6.29
CA ILE A 279 -17.95 4.28 5.77
C ILE A 279 -19.18 5.02 6.33
N GLU A 280 -19.22 5.25 7.64
CA GLU A 280 -20.33 5.95 8.33
C GLU A 280 -20.49 7.39 7.86
N ALA A 281 -19.40 8.15 7.77
CA ALA A 281 -19.41 9.54 7.31
C ALA A 281 -20.05 9.71 5.92
N CYS A 282 -19.96 8.68 5.08
CA CYS A 282 -20.50 8.70 3.72
C CYS A 282 -21.97 8.27 3.63
N GLN A 283 -22.55 7.73 4.72
CA GLN A 283 -23.97 7.38 4.84
C GLN A 283 -24.81 8.52 5.43
N ALA A 284 -24.20 9.55 6.02
CA ALA A 284 -24.92 10.69 6.59
C ALA A 284 -25.69 11.49 5.51
N PRO A 285 -27.01 11.72 5.67
CA PRO A 285 -27.79 12.51 4.73
C PRO A 285 -27.31 13.96 4.74
N GLY A 286 -26.61 14.38 3.68
CA GLY A 286 -26.03 15.73 3.55
C GLY A 286 -24.54 15.78 3.23
N GLY A 287 -23.85 14.64 3.11
CA GLY A 287 -22.45 14.53 2.65
C GLY A 287 -22.26 14.89 1.17
N GLY A 288 -22.49 16.17 0.86
CA GLY A 288 -22.24 16.77 -0.44
C GLY A 288 -20.77 16.65 -0.84
N VAL A 289 -20.58 16.34 -2.12
CA VAL A 289 -19.31 16.18 -2.83
C VAL A 289 -18.25 17.19 -2.38
N PHE A 290 -17.29 16.77 -1.57
CA PHE A 290 -16.00 17.45 -1.39
C PHE A 290 -14.86 16.46 -1.57
N VAL A 291 -14.59 16.10 -2.82
CA VAL A 291 -13.27 15.58 -3.21
C VAL A 291 -12.28 16.73 -3.05
N ARG A 292 -11.65 16.89 -1.88
CA ARG A 292 -10.64 17.95 -1.71
C ARG A 292 -9.32 17.53 -1.10
N ARG A 293 -9.07 16.24 -0.85
CA ARG A 293 -7.80 15.83 -0.21
C ARG A 293 -7.08 14.62 -0.78
N GLN A 294 -7.58 13.96 -1.81
CA GLN A 294 -6.90 12.76 -2.31
C GLN A 294 -5.87 13.04 -3.41
N PHE A 295 -5.91 14.20 -4.08
CA PHE A 295 -5.24 14.31 -5.39
C PHE A 295 -4.31 15.52 -5.59
N THR A 296 -4.03 16.33 -4.56
CA THR A 296 -3.06 17.44 -4.66
C THR A 296 -1.66 17.10 -4.14
N ALA A 297 -1.41 15.89 -3.64
CA ALA A 297 -0.11 15.47 -3.12
C ALA A 297 0.61 14.48 -4.07
N GLY A 298 0.55 14.71 -5.38
CA GLY A 298 1.28 13.91 -6.38
C GLY A 298 2.56 14.56 -6.92
N SER A 299 2.65 15.90 -6.87
CA SER A 299 3.62 16.65 -7.69
C SER A 299 4.98 16.96 -7.04
N ALA A 300 5.18 16.63 -5.76
CA ALA A 300 6.49 16.78 -5.09
C ALA A 300 7.17 15.45 -4.74
N ASP A 301 6.50 14.32 -5.01
CA ASP A 301 6.91 13.02 -4.50
C ASP A 301 7.63 12.24 -5.61
N LEU A 302 8.98 12.29 -5.54
CA LEU A 302 10.01 11.73 -6.45
C LEU A 302 10.46 12.62 -7.62
N ALA A 303 10.11 13.90 -7.65
CA ALA A 303 11.01 14.84 -8.30
C ALA A 303 12.33 14.81 -7.51
N GLY A 304 13.42 14.38 -8.15
CA GLY A 304 14.76 14.66 -7.62
C GLY A 304 14.87 16.15 -7.25
N PRO A 305 15.83 16.53 -6.39
CA PRO A 305 15.93 17.93 -5.95
C PRO A 305 15.87 18.86 -7.17
N PRO A 306 15.08 19.96 -7.12
CA PRO A 306 15.08 20.93 -8.21
C PRO A 306 16.53 21.34 -8.47
N ARG A 307 16.83 21.45 -9.78
CA ARG A 307 18.17 21.59 -10.38
C ARG A 307 19.13 22.44 -9.54
#